data_AF-A0A4Y7MRV2-F1
#
_entry.id   AF-A0A4Y7MRV2-F1
#
_cell.length_a   1.000
_cell.length_b   1.000
_cell.length_c   1.000
_cell.angle_alpha   90.00
_cell.angle_beta   90.00
_cell.angle_gamma   90.00
#
_symmetry.space_group_name_H-M   'P 1'
#
loop_
_entity.id
_entity.type
_entity.pdbx_description
1 polymer ?
#
loop_
_entity_poly.entity_id
_entity_poly.type
_entity_poly.pdbx_seq_one_letter_code
_entity_poly.pdbx_strand_id
1 'polypeptide(L)'
;MAGHLLKYLTDALGKFEYVYLTPLLRRPPTPQWIPLVVQAPEQLIEKDESFDIKSIFDGFLWGVPTCRRSAEKRMMRKYGAPNWHNKLILPRKDIKTCGTCGHNHEAGRLCPNCYSKVKAETSVLQEKMVQELGL
;
A
#
# COMPACT_ATOMS: atom_id res chain seq x y z
N MET A 1 -30.61 -4.25 -43.82
CA MET A 1 -30.73 -5.58 -43.18
C MET A 1 -29.41 -6.14 -42.65
N ALA A 2 -28.28 -5.98 -43.35
CA ALA A 2 -26.97 -6.50 -42.90
C ALA A 2 -26.44 -5.90 -41.58
N GLY A 3 -26.66 -4.60 -41.32
CA GLY A 3 -26.14 -3.94 -40.12
C GLY A 3 -26.75 -4.44 -38.80
N HIS A 4 -28.02 -4.84 -38.80
CA HIS A 4 -28.66 -5.44 -37.61
C HIS A 4 -28.13 -6.85 -37.38
N LEU A 5 -27.96 -7.63 -38.44
CA LEU A 5 -27.35 -8.96 -38.37
C LEU A 5 -25.95 -8.92 -37.77
N LEU A 6 -25.12 -7.96 -38.19
CA LEU A 6 -23.77 -7.77 -37.63
C LEU A 6 -23.80 -7.40 -36.15
N LYS A 7 -24.74 -6.53 -35.71
CA LYS A 7 -24.90 -6.18 -34.29
C LYS A 7 -25.33 -7.36 -33.43
N TYR A 8 -26.27 -8.19 -33.92
CA TYR A 8 -26.67 -9.39 -33.20
C TYR A 8 -25.54 -10.42 -33.14
N LEU A 9 -24.71 -10.50 -34.17
CA LEU A 9 -23.53 -11.37 -34.19
C LEU A 9 -22.45 -10.91 -33.20
N THR A 10 -22.17 -9.60 -33.12
CA THR A 10 -21.22 -9.05 -32.15
C THR A 10 -21.71 -9.23 -30.71
N ASP A 11 -23.01 -9.02 -30.46
CA ASP A 11 -23.60 -9.22 -29.13
C ASP A 11 -23.62 -10.71 -28.73
N ALA A 12 -23.86 -11.60 -29.68
CA ALA A 12 -23.82 -13.05 -29.43
C ALA A 12 -22.39 -13.53 -29.13
N LEU A 13 -21.39 -13.02 -29.85
CA LEU A 13 -19.98 -13.32 -29.60
C LEU A 13 -19.51 -12.81 -28.23
N GLY A 14 -19.89 -11.60 -27.83
CA GLY A 14 -19.56 -11.07 -26.50
C GLY A 14 -20.19 -11.86 -25.35
N LYS A 15 -21.43 -12.33 -25.52
CA LYS A 15 -22.10 -13.22 -24.54
C LYS A 15 -21.44 -14.60 -24.49
N PHE A 16 -21.02 -15.13 -25.64
CA PHE A 16 -20.32 -16.42 -25.71
C PHE A 16 -18.98 -16.38 -24.96
N GLU A 17 -18.19 -15.33 -25.15
CA GLU A 17 -16.92 -15.13 -24.44
C GLU A 17 -17.13 -15.05 -22.92
N TYR A 18 -18.10 -14.25 -22.46
CA TYR A 18 -18.37 -14.10 -21.03
C TYR A 18 -18.86 -15.40 -20.36
N VAL A 19 -19.71 -16.17 -21.04
CA VAL A 19 -20.33 -17.38 -20.47
C VAL A 19 -19.41 -18.60 -20.55
N TYR A 20 -18.65 -18.76 -21.64
CA TYR A 20 -17.89 -19.98 -21.89
C TYR A 20 -16.37 -19.84 -21.68
N LEU A 21 -15.77 -18.69 -21.99
CA LEU A 21 -14.30 -18.54 -21.87
C LEU A 21 -13.86 -18.18 -20.45
N THR A 22 -14.65 -17.39 -19.72
CA THR A 22 -14.37 -16.99 -18.33
C THR A 22 -14.31 -18.16 -17.32
N PRO A 23 -15.17 -19.20 -17.38
CA PRO A 23 -15.07 -20.34 -16.46
C PRO A 23 -14.00 -21.37 -16.88
N LEU A 24 -13.62 -21.44 -18.16
CA LEU A 24 -12.61 -22.37 -18.68
C LEU A 24 -11.18 -21.92 -18.35
N LEU A 25 -10.93 -20.61 -18.37
CA LEU A 25 -9.65 -20.01 -17.99
C LEU A 25 -9.74 -19.53 -16.53
N ARG A 26 -9.49 -20.41 -15.56
CA ARG A 26 -9.39 -20.09 -14.11
C ARG A 26 -8.27 -19.09 -13.73
N ARG A 27 -7.77 -18.30 -14.67
CA ARG A 27 -6.79 -17.23 -14.46
C ARG A 27 -7.37 -15.94 -15.02
N PRO A 28 -7.29 -14.80 -14.30
CA PRO A 28 -7.66 -13.53 -14.90
C PRO A 28 -6.82 -13.32 -16.18
N PRO A 29 -7.43 -12.93 -17.31
CA PRO A 29 -6.69 -12.69 -18.54
C PRO A 29 -5.62 -11.64 -18.28
N THR A 30 -4.40 -11.93 -18.73
CA THR A 30 -3.25 -11.01 -18.64
C THR A 30 -3.61 -9.67 -19.31
N PRO A 31 -3.12 -8.53 -18.79
CA PRO A 31 -3.58 -7.19 -19.17
C PRO A 31 -3.44 -6.85 -20.67
N GLN A 32 -2.67 -7.64 -21.42
CA GLN A 32 -2.48 -7.48 -22.86
C GLN A 32 -3.69 -7.93 -23.71
N TRP A 33 -4.63 -8.67 -23.14
CA TRP A 33 -5.77 -9.28 -23.86
C TRP A 33 -7.12 -8.65 -23.49
N ILE A 34 -7.10 -7.51 -22.79
CA ILE A 34 -8.33 -6.75 -22.55
C ILE A 34 -8.67 -6.09 -23.89
N PRO A 35 -9.81 -6.40 -24.53
CA PRO A 35 -10.26 -5.59 -25.65
C PRO A 35 -10.49 -4.19 -25.10
N LEU A 36 -9.58 -3.28 -25.46
CA LEU A 36 -9.74 -1.87 -25.21
C LEU A 36 -10.97 -1.46 -26.03
N VAL A 37 -12.12 -1.40 -25.38
CA VAL A 37 -13.30 -0.76 -25.94
C VAL A 37 -12.91 0.69 -26.09
N VAL A 38 -12.42 1.05 -27.28
CA VAL A 38 -12.27 2.43 -27.71
C VAL A 38 -13.69 2.98 -27.70
N GLN A 39 -14.09 3.56 -26.58
CA GLN A 39 -15.23 4.45 -26.56
C GLN A 39 -14.95 5.48 -27.66
N ALA A 40 -15.82 5.53 -28.66
CA ALA A 40 -15.80 6.62 -29.63
C ALA A 40 -15.69 7.91 -28.82
N PRO A 41 -14.83 8.88 -29.22
CA PRO A 41 -14.62 10.07 -28.41
C PRO A 41 -16.00 10.67 -28.14
N GLU A 42 -16.41 10.62 -26.86
CA GLU A 42 -17.55 11.38 -26.42
C GLU A 42 -17.20 12.81 -26.83
N GLN A 43 -17.96 13.34 -27.80
CA GLN A 43 -17.81 14.73 -28.19
C GLN A 43 -18.03 15.51 -26.90
N LEU A 44 -16.95 16.07 -26.35
CA LEU A 44 -17.05 17.04 -25.28
C LEU A 44 -17.88 18.17 -25.88
N ILE A 45 -19.16 18.19 -25.54
CA ILE A 45 -20.03 19.30 -25.89
C ILE A 45 -19.50 20.44 -25.02
N GLU A 46 -18.57 21.22 -25.56
CA GLU A 46 -18.21 22.51 -25.00
C GLU A 46 -19.47 23.37 -25.14
N LYS A 47 -20.27 23.40 -24.07
CA LYS A 47 -21.32 24.40 -23.96
C LYS A 47 -20.61 25.74 -23.77
N ASP A 48 -20.90 26.68 -24.67
CA ASP A 48 -20.58 28.09 -24.51
C ASP A 48 -21.41 28.67 -23.35
N GLU A 49 -21.10 28.27 -22.13
CA GLU A 49 -21.68 28.89 -20.93
C GLU A 49 -20.91 30.19 -20.64
N SER A 50 -21.65 31.29 -20.45
CA SER A 50 -21.06 32.56 -20.04
C SER A 50 -20.24 32.36 -18.77
N PHE A 51 -18.95 32.73 -18.80
CA PHE A 51 -18.03 32.64 -17.66
C PHE A 51 -18.61 33.35 -16.43
N ASP A 52 -19.26 32.60 -15.54
CA ASP A 52 -19.70 33.10 -14.23
C ASP A 52 -18.57 32.87 -13.22
N ILE A 53 -18.07 33.94 -12.59
CA ILE A 53 -17.02 33.87 -11.58
C ILE A 53 -17.44 32.99 -10.40
N LYS A 54 -18.74 32.84 -10.16
CA LYS A 54 -19.29 31.97 -9.10
C LYS A 54 -19.04 30.48 -9.37
N SER A 55 -19.04 30.02 -10.63
CA SER A 55 -18.79 28.62 -10.97
C SER A 55 -17.36 28.18 -10.64
N ILE A 56 -16.41 29.12 -10.63
CA ILE A 56 -15.03 28.91 -10.19
C ILE A 56 -14.99 28.62 -8.68
N PHE A 57 -15.84 29.28 -7.90
CA PHE A 57 -15.92 29.12 -6.45
C PHE A 57 -16.73 27.91 -5.99
N ASP A 58 -17.63 27.38 -6.82
CA ASP A 58 -18.40 26.16 -6.55
C ASP A 58 -17.51 24.89 -6.47
N GLY A 59 -16.28 24.96 -6.99
CA GLY A 59 -15.25 23.91 -6.90
C GLY A 59 -14.26 24.07 -5.75
N PHE A 60 -14.29 25.16 -4.98
CA PHE A 60 -13.39 25.32 -3.83
C PHE A 60 -13.90 24.48 -2.67
N LEU A 61 -13.37 23.26 -2.54
CA LEU A 61 -13.46 22.50 -1.30
C LEU A 61 -12.57 23.20 -0.28
N TRP A 62 -13.17 23.85 0.72
CA TRP A 62 -12.46 24.43 1.84
C TRP A 62 -11.81 23.27 2.62
N GLY A 63 -10.58 22.88 2.25
CA GLY A 63 -9.75 21.87 2.92
C GLY A 63 -9.29 22.29 4.32
N VAL A 64 -10.01 23.23 4.93
CA VAL A 64 -9.77 23.82 6.23
C VAL A 64 -10.76 23.23 7.22
N PRO A 65 -10.34 22.86 8.45
CA PRO A 65 -11.27 22.42 9.48
C PRO A 65 -12.32 23.50 9.77
N THR A 66 -13.57 23.23 9.41
CA THR A 66 -14.70 24.16 9.64
C THR A 66 -14.92 24.44 11.13
N CYS A 67 -14.64 23.45 12.00
CA CYS A 67 -14.82 23.59 13.44
C CYS A 67 -13.64 23.01 14.22
N ARG A 68 -13.34 23.65 15.35
CA ARG A 68 -12.36 23.15 16.31
C ARG A 68 -12.87 21.84 16.94
N ARG A 69 -12.03 20.81 16.97
CA ARG A 69 -12.35 19.56 17.68
C ARG A 69 -12.37 19.79 19.20
N SER A 70 -13.39 19.22 19.86
CA SER A 70 -13.49 19.18 21.33
C SER A 70 -12.29 18.46 21.96
N ALA A 71 -12.06 18.73 23.25
CA ALA A 71 -11.01 18.07 24.03
C ALA A 71 -11.17 16.54 24.02
N GLU A 72 -12.39 16.05 24.22
CA GLU A 72 -12.73 14.62 24.19
C GLU A 72 -12.33 13.95 22.88
N LYS A 73 -12.79 14.50 21.73
CA LYS A 73 -12.43 13.99 20.40
C LYS A 73 -10.92 13.99 20.16
N ARG A 74 -10.19 14.96 20.71
CA ARG A 74 -8.73 15.03 20.62
C ARG A 74 -8.06 13.95 21.48
N MET A 75 -8.54 13.72 22.70
CA MET A 75 -8.02 12.69 23.60
C MET A 75 -8.27 11.28 23.05
N MET A 76 -9.48 10.99 22.59
CA MET A 76 -9.83 9.72 21.96
C MET A 76 -8.94 9.45 20.74
N ARG A 77 -8.70 10.45 19.88
CA ARG A 77 -7.81 10.29 18.73
C ARG A 77 -6.33 10.06 19.12
N LYS A 78 -5.87 10.62 20.26
CA LYS A 78 -4.48 10.51 20.72
C LYS A 78 -4.20 9.18 21.40
N TYR A 79 -5.04 8.77 22.34
CA TYR A 79 -4.82 7.59 23.18
C TYR A 79 -5.68 6.40 22.75
N GLY A 80 -6.91 6.68 22.31
CA GLY A 80 -7.90 5.65 21.96
C GLY A 80 -8.35 4.84 23.17
N ALA A 81 -8.89 3.66 22.88
CA ALA A 81 -9.24 2.65 23.87
C ALA A 81 -8.67 1.29 23.42
N PRO A 82 -8.38 0.36 24.36
CA PRO A 82 -7.85 -0.97 24.03
C PRO A 82 -8.68 -1.72 23.01
N ASN A 83 -10.02 -1.58 23.08
CA ASN A 83 -10.98 -2.28 22.22
C ASN A 83 -11.29 -1.54 20.91
N TRP A 84 -10.60 -0.43 20.63
CA TRP A 84 -10.86 0.39 19.44
C TRP A 84 -9.55 0.78 18.74
N HIS A 85 -9.23 2.08 18.68
CA HIS A 85 -8.03 2.59 18.01
C HIS A 85 -6.91 2.83 19.02
N ASN A 86 -6.27 1.77 19.50
CA ASN A 86 -5.22 1.86 20.51
C ASN A 86 -3.90 2.38 19.89
N LYS A 87 -3.49 3.60 20.29
CA LYS A 87 -2.22 4.22 19.88
C LYS A 87 -1.19 4.23 21.02
N LEU A 88 -1.51 3.61 22.14
CA LEU A 88 -0.60 3.50 23.27
C LEU A 88 0.53 2.54 22.92
N ILE A 89 1.71 2.82 23.45
CA ILE A 89 2.84 1.92 23.34
C ILE A 89 2.55 0.71 24.24
N LEU A 90 2.41 -0.47 23.63
CA LEU A 90 2.18 -1.70 24.37
C LEU A 90 3.50 -2.23 24.95
N PRO A 91 3.47 -2.82 26.16
CA PRO A 91 4.66 -3.43 26.73
C PRO A 91 5.10 -4.60 25.86
N ARG A 92 6.40 -4.65 25.54
CA ARG A 92 6.99 -5.74 24.77
C ARG A 92 7.06 -7.00 25.63
N LYS A 93 6.65 -8.14 25.06
CA LYS A 93 6.71 -9.46 25.72
C LYS A 93 7.89 -10.31 25.23
N ASP A 94 8.71 -9.75 24.34
CA ASP A 94 9.71 -10.50 23.58
C ASP A 94 11.11 -10.43 24.21
N ILE A 95 11.25 -9.84 25.40
CA ILE A 95 12.54 -9.64 26.06
C ILE A 95 12.90 -10.89 26.87
N LYS A 96 14.05 -11.49 26.58
CA LYS A 96 14.58 -12.69 27.24
C LYS A 96 15.96 -12.42 27.82
N THR A 97 16.33 -13.14 28.88
CA THR A 97 17.68 -13.13 29.44
C THR A 97 18.60 -14.04 28.63
N CYS A 98 19.81 -13.57 28.34
CA CYS A 98 20.83 -14.36 27.65
C CYS A 98 21.45 -15.39 28.60
N GLY A 99 21.55 -16.66 28.18
CA GLY A 99 22.13 -17.72 29.01
C GLY A 99 23.64 -17.58 29.27
N THR A 100 24.37 -16.87 28.41
CA THR A 100 25.84 -16.73 28.53
C THR A 100 26.23 -15.54 29.41
N CYS A 101 25.64 -14.37 29.18
CA CYS A 101 26.05 -13.13 29.85
C CYS A 101 24.99 -12.54 30.80
N GLY A 102 23.80 -13.15 30.90
CA GLY A 102 22.70 -12.66 31.73
C GLY A 102 22.03 -11.37 31.25
N HIS A 103 22.47 -10.78 30.14
CA HIS A 103 21.88 -9.53 29.63
C HIS A 103 20.55 -9.78 28.92
N ASN A 104 19.65 -8.81 28.99
CA ASN A 104 18.39 -8.86 28.26
C ASN A 104 18.62 -8.66 26.76
N HIS A 105 17.94 -9.46 25.95
CA HIS A 105 17.95 -9.39 24.51
C HIS A 105 16.56 -9.70 23.95
N GLU A 106 16.33 -9.37 22.69
CA GLU A 106 15.06 -9.63 22.01
C GLU A 106 15.00 -11.08 21.52
N ALA A 107 13.85 -11.71 21.66
CA ALA A 107 13.60 -13.04 21.10
C ALA A 107 13.80 -13.03 19.58
N GLY A 108 14.54 -14.02 19.06
CA GLY A 108 14.88 -14.10 17.63
C GLY A 108 16.05 -13.22 17.19
N ARG A 109 16.71 -12.50 18.11
CA ARG A 109 17.94 -11.75 17.83
C ARG A 109 19.08 -12.26 18.70
N LEU A 110 20.32 -12.15 18.21
CA LEU A 110 21.51 -12.43 19.03
C LEU A 110 21.63 -11.41 20.16
N CYS A 111 22.25 -11.83 21.27
CA CYS A 111 22.52 -10.91 22.37
C CYS A 111 23.49 -9.81 21.90
N PRO A 112 23.14 -8.52 22.07
CA PRO A 112 23.97 -7.42 21.57
C PRO A 112 25.34 -7.35 22.25
N ASN A 113 25.41 -7.72 23.54
CA ASN A 113 26.66 -7.69 24.30
C ASN A 113 27.62 -8.83 23.90
N CYS A 114 27.12 -10.05 23.75
CA CYS A 114 27.96 -11.15 23.26
C CYS A 114 28.43 -10.88 21.83
N TYR A 115 27.54 -10.37 20.98
CA TYR A 115 27.86 -10.05 19.60
C TYR A 115 28.91 -8.93 19.50
N SER A 116 28.81 -7.87 20.31
CA SER A 116 29.78 -6.77 20.27
C SER A 116 31.18 -7.20 20.66
N LYS A 117 31.33 -8.11 21.63
CA LYS A 117 32.63 -8.69 22.02
C LYS A 117 33.26 -9.47 20.87
N VAL A 118 32.52 -10.41 20.30
CA VAL A 118 33.00 -11.22 19.16
C VAL A 118 33.31 -10.34 17.95
N LYS A 119 32.51 -9.31 17.71
CA LYS A 119 32.75 -8.33 16.64
C LYS A 119 34.08 -7.60 16.84
N ALA A 120 34.40 -7.17 18.06
CA ALA A 120 35.65 -6.48 18.37
C ALA A 120 36.87 -7.41 18.22
N GLU A 121 36.76 -8.67 18.63
CA GLU A 121 37.83 -9.65 18.46
C GLU A 121 38.09 -9.95 16.98
N THR A 122 37.01 -10.15 16.21
CA THR A 122 37.09 -10.45 14.78
C THR A 122 37.59 -9.26 13.95
N SER A 123 37.27 -8.02 14.32
CA SER A 123 37.80 -6.84 13.63
C SER A 123 39.31 -6.72 13.80
N VAL A 124 39.84 -6.93 15.02
CA VAL A 124 41.28 -6.92 15.27
C VAL A 124 42.00 -8.03 14.50
N LEU A 125 41.37 -9.20 14.39
CA LEU A 125 41.90 -10.31 13.59
C LEU A 125 41.92 -9.97 12.09
N GLN A 126 40.86 -9.38 11.56
CA GLN A 126 40.79 -8.93 10.17
C GLN A 126 41.86 -7.89 9.86
N GLU A 127 42.07 -6.91 10.73
CA GLU A 127 43.12 -5.88 10.57
C GLU A 127 44.52 -6.51 10.45
N LYS A 128 44.82 -7.52 11.28
CA LYS A 128 46.09 -8.24 11.21
C LYS A 128 46.23 -9.07 9.93
N MET A 129 45.17 -9.75 9.51
CA MET A 129 45.19 -10.52 8.26
C MET A 129 45.44 -9.61 7.04
N VAL A 130 44.84 -8.42 7.01
CA VAL A 130 45.08 -7.41 5.97
C VAL A 130 46.54 -6.95 5.98
N GLN A 131 47.11 -6.68 7.16
CA GLN A 131 48.53 -6.29 7.30
C GLN A 131 49.50 -7.39 6.82
N GLU A 132 49.23 -8.65 7.15
CA GLU A 132 50.11 -9.78 6.79
C GLU A 132 49.99 -10.18 5.31
N LEU A 133 48.78 -10.18 4.75
CA LEU A 133 48.51 -10.61 3.37
C LEU A 133 48.70 -9.47 2.35
N GLY A 134 48.81 -8.23 2.80
CA GLY A 134 49.05 -7.06 1.93
C GLY A 134 47.93 -6.77 0.94
N LEU A 135 46.68 -7.11 1.29
CA LEU A 135 45.47 -6.81 0.52
C LEU A 135 44.99 -5.37 0.73
#